data_AF-A0A535NUT3-F1
#
_entry.id   AF-A0A535NUT3-F1
#
_cell.length_a   1.000
_cell.length_b   1.000
_cell.length_c   1.000
_cell.angle_alpha   90.00
_cell.angle_beta   90.00
_cell.angle_gamma   90.00
#
_symmetry.space_group_name_H-M   'P 1'
#
loop_
_entity.id
_entity.type
_entity.pdbx_description
1 polymer ?
#
loop_
_entity_poly.entity_id
_entity_poly.type
_entity_poly.pdbx_seq_one_letter_code
_entity_poly.pdbx_strand_id
1 'polypeptide(L)'
;MSRTQKELKALRQQQREEAAARQRARDRRSLYIIGGILGTAAIAILVVALALQHQAQQQNANRLAFQTVSGTVGQAVPDEGPATHVDPSTTPTYKFYPPTSGPHYNVQGYAPVPWKTIDTLVEGQFVHNLEHGGIAILYNCPSGNDCSTLKNQLQNYVTNLAPAEPQFGKVKIVMTPYTRGMQKKIALVSRPRAL
;
A
#
# COMPACT_ATOMS: atom_id res chain seq x y z
N MET A 1 -37.40 7.19 74.23
CA MET A 1 -37.70 5.76 74.06
C MET A 1 -36.54 5.10 73.33
N SER A 2 -35.81 4.20 74.00
CA SER A 2 -34.73 3.42 73.38
C SER A 2 -35.36 2.34 72.50
N ARG A 3 -34.98 2.30 71.22
CA ARG A 3 -35.39 1.20 70.34
C ARG A 3 -34.85 -0.13 70.88
N THR A 4 -35.62 -1.19 70.75
CA THR A 4 -35.22 -2.53 71.17
C THR A 4 -34.11 -3.06 70.26
N GLN A 5 -33.28 -4.00 70.73
CA GLN A 5 -32.22 -4.58 69.91
C GLN A 5 -32.76 -5.25 68.62
N LYS A 6 -33.97 -5.80 68.67
CA LYS A 6 -34.66 -6.37 67.50
C LYS A 6 -34.95 -5.30 66.44
N GLU A 7 -35.45 -4.13 66.85
CA GLU A 7 -35.70 -3.01 65.94
C GLU A 7 -34.40 -2.47 65.33
N LEU A 8 -33.31 -2.42 66.11
CA LEU A 8 -32.00 -1.98 65.61
C LEU A 8 -31.45 -2.94 64.54
N LYS A 9 -31.63 -4.26 64.72
CA LYS A 9 -31.24 -5.29 63.75
C LYS A 9 -32.08 -5.22 62.47
N ALA A 10 -33.39 -5.04 62.60
CA ALA A 10 -34.30 -4.88 61.46
C ALA A 10 -33.93 -3.63 60.62
N LEU A 11 -33.65 -2.50 61.28
CA LEU A 11 -33.24 -1.26 60.59
C LEU A 11 -31.94 -1.44 59.79
N ARG A 12 -30.92 -2.10 60.37
CA ARG A 12 -29.66 -2.40 59.68
C ARG A 12 -29.86 -3.34 58.49
N GLN A 13 -30.77 -4.30 58.61
CA GLN A 13 -31.09 -5.21 57.51
C GLN A 13 -31.80 -4.49 56.36
N GLN A 14 -32.77 -3.65 56.67
CA GLN A 14 -33.46 -2.81 55.69
C GLN A 14 -32.49 -1.85 54.97
N GLN A 15 -31.57 -1.21 55.71
CA GLN A 15 -30.52 -0.37 55.12
C GLN A 15 -29.59 -1.14 54.18
N ARG A 16 -29.23 -2.40 54.51
CA ARG A 16 -28.40 -3.26 53.65
C ARG A 16 -29.14 -3.67 52.38
N GLU A 17 -30.43 -4.01 52.49
CA GLU A 17 -31.27 -4.36 51.34
C GLU A 17 -31.45 -3.16 50.40
N GLU A 18 -31.69 -1.97 50.94
CA GLU A 18 -31.80 -0.75 50.15
C GLU A 18 -30.47 -0.37 49.47
N ALA A 19 -29.34 -0.48 50.20
CA ALA A 19 -28.00 -0.28 49.63
C ALA A 19 -27.69 -1.28 48.51
N ALA A 20 -28.02 -2.56 48.71
CA ALA A 20 -27.86 -3.60 47.69
C ALA A 20 -28.76 -3.36 46.47
N ALA A 21 -30.00 -2.91 46.66
CA ALA A 21 -30.90 -2.55 45.57
C ALA A 21 -30.37 -1.35 44.76
N ARG A 22 -29.86 -0.31 45.44
CA ARG A 22 -29.21 0.84 44.79
C ARG A 22 -27.94 0.44 44.02
N GLN A 23 -27.15 -0.49 44.56
CA GLN A 23 -25.96 -1.01 43.88
C GLN A 23 -26.33 -1.79 42.60
N ARG A 24 -27.29 -2.73 42.68
CA ARG A 24 -27.80 -3.47 41.49
C ARG A 24 -28.35 -2.53 40.41
N ALA A 25 -29.01 -1.44 40.81
CA ALA A 25 -29.51 -0.44 39.86
C ALA A 25 -28.37 0.33 39.16
N ARG A 26 -27.29 0.65 39.88
CA ARG A 26 -26.08 1.26 39.30
C ARG A 26 -25.35 0.29 38.37
N ASP A 27 -25.19 -0.96 38.77
CA ASP A 27 -24.52 -1.99 37.96
C ASP A 27 -25.28 -2.22 36.65
N ARG A 28 -26.62 -2.33 36.71
CA ARG A 28 -27.45 -2.45 35.51
C ARG A 28 -27.35 -1.22 34.59
N ARG A 29 -27.34 -0.01 35.15
CA ARG A 29 -27.12 1.23 34.38
C ARG A 29 -25.72 1.26 33.76
N SER A 30 -24.71 0.85 34.50
CA SER A 30 -23.32 0.77 34.02
C SER A 30 -23.19 -0.23 32.88
N LEU A 31 -23.83 -1.40 32.97
CA LEU A 31 -23.86 -2.39 31.90
C LEU A 31 -24.49 -1.84 30.61
N TYR A 32 -25.59 -1.09 30.71
CA TYR A 32 -26.20 -0.46 29.53
C TYR A 32 -25.31 0.64 28.93
N ILE A 33 -24.63 1.43 29.76
CA ILE A 33 -23.69 2.45 29.28
C ILE A 33 -22.49 1.80 28.58
N ILE A 34 -21.90 0.78 29.20
CA ILE A 34 -20.77 0.03 28.62
C ILE A 34 -21.20 -0.65 27.31
N GLY A 35 -22.35 -1.35 27.32
CA GLY A 35 -22.92 -1.97 26.13
C GLY A 35 -23.23 -0.96 25.03
N GLY A 36 -23.72 0.22 25.40
CA GLY A 36 -23.95 1.33 24.47
C GLY A 36 -22.65 1.83 23.84
N ILE A 37 -21.61 2.07 24.65
CA ILE A 37 -20.29 2.52 24.17
C ILE A 37 -19.64 1.46 23.26
N LEU A 38 -19.69 0.18 23.65
CA LEU A 38 -19.16 -0.90 22.83
C LEU A 38 -19.93 -1.07 21.53
N GLY A 39 -21.26 -0.94 21.58
CA GLY A 39 -22.11 -0.98 20.39
C GLY A 39 -21.82 0.15 19.42
N THR A 40 -21.70 1.39 19.91
CA THR A 40 -21.36 2.54 19.05
C THR A 40 -19.96 2.44 18.48
N ALA A 41 -18.96 2.00 19.27
CA ALA A 41 -17.61 1.76 18.78
C ALA A 41 -17.58 0.69 17.69
N ALA A 42 -18.28 -0.42 17.87
CA ALA A 42 -18.38 -1.49 16.86
C ALA A 42 -19.02 -0.99 15.56
N ILE A 43 -20.09 -0.21 15.64
CA ILE A 43 -20.75 0.39 14.47
C ILE A 43 -19.80 1.37 13.77
N ALA A 44 -19.09 2.22 14.52
CA ALA A 44 -18.13 3.16 13.94
C ALA A 44 -17.00 2.43 13.20
N ILE A 45 -16.44 1.37 13.78
CA ILE A 45 -15.42 0.52 13.15
C ILE A 45 -15.97 -0.11 11.86
N LEU A 46 -17.19 -0.64 11.89
CA LEU A 46 -17.85 -1.23 10.72
C LEU A 46 -18.02 -0.20 9.59
N VAL A 47 -18.49 1.00 9.93
CA VAL A 47 -18.68 2.09 8.96
C VAL A 47 -17.35 2.50 8.32
N VAL A 48 -16.28 2.64 9.12
CA VAL A 48 -14.93 2.94 8.61
C VAL A 48 -14.43 1.81 7.70
N ALA A 49 -14.62 0.55 8.09
CA ALA A 49 -14.21 -0.59 7.28
C ALA A 49 -14.96 -0.63 5.93
N LEU A 50 -16.28 -0.39 5.94
CA LEU A 50 -17.08 -0.32 4.71
C LEU A 50 -16.67 0.86 3.82
N ALA A 51 -16.37 2.02 4.39
CA ALA A 51 -15.89 3.18 3.63
C ALA A 51 -14.54 2.90 2.96
N LEU A 52 -13.59 2.29 3.68
CA LEU A 52 -12.29 1.88 3.13
C LEU A 52 -12.45 0.84 2.01
N GLN A 53 -13.35 -0.13 2.19
CA GLN A 53 -13.64 -1.14 1.18
C GLN A 53 -14.25 -0.52 -0.09
N HIS A 54 -15.23 0.37 0.07
CA HIS A 54 -15.85 1.07 -1.06
C HIS A 54 -14.83 1.91 -1.82
N GLN A 55 -13.97 2.64 -1.08
CA GLN A 55 -12.89 3.41 -1.67
C GLN A 55 -11.93 2.51 -2.45
N ALA A 56 -11.49 1.37 -1.90
CA ALA A 56 -10.63 0.42 -2.60
C ALA A 56 -11.30 -0.15 -3.88
N GLN A 57 -12.60 -0.46 -3.82
CA GLN A 57 -13.35 -0.94 -4.98
C GLN A 57 -13.42 0.12 -6.09
N GLN A 58 -13.68 1.39 -5.74
CA GLN A 58 -13.68 2.50 -6.70
C GLN A 58 -12.29 2.72 -7.33
N GLN A 59 -11.21 2.58 -6.55
CA GLN A 59 -9.83 2.67 -7.08
C GLN A 59 -9.51 1.55 -8.07
N ASN A 60 -10.12 0.38 -7.90
CA ASN A 60 -9.94 -0.75 -8.81
C ASN A 60 -10.91 -0.74 -10.00
N ALA A 61 -12.02 0.00 -9.93
CA ALA A 61 -13.04 0.03 -10.98
C ALA A 61 -12.52 0.57 -12.32
N ASN A 62 -11.53 1.46 -12.28
CA ASN A 62 -10.94 2.07 -13.48
C ASN A 62 -9.71 1.33 -14.01
N ARG A 63 -9.26 0.27 -13.32
CA ARG A 63 -8.10 -0.49 -13.76
C ARG A 63 -8.45 -1.35 -14.97
N LEU A 64 -7.51 -1.41 -15.91
CA LEU A 64 -7.58 -2.33 -17.02
C LEU A 64 -7.50 -3.78 -16.50
N ALA A 65 -8.17 -4.68 -17.21
CA ALA A 65 -8.04 -6.11 -16.94
C ALA A 65 -6.63 -6.57 -17.30
N PHE A 66 -6.02 -7.41 -16.46
CA PHE A 66 -4.77 -8.08 -16.80
C PHE A 66 -5.01 -9.01 -17.99
N GLN A 67 -4.16 -8.91 -19.00
CA GLN A 67 -4.22 -9.75 -20.20
C GLN A 67 -2.87 -10.41 -20.43
N THR A 68 -2.89 -11.72 -20.61
CA THR A 68 -1.72 -12.46 -21.06
C THR A 68 -1.57 -12.29 -22.56
N VAL A 69 -0.38 -11.90 -23.00
CA VAL A 69 -0.01 -11.82 -24.41
C VAL A 69 0.91 -13.00 -24.73
N SER A 70 0.61 -13.68 -25.84
CA SER A 70 1.46 -14.76 -26.36
C SER A 70 2.58 -14.18 -27.21
N GLY A 71 3.80 -14.72 -27.05
CA GLY A 71 4.98 -14.29 -27.81
C GLY A 71 5.84 -13.26 -27.08
N THR A 72 6.89 -12.79 -27.75
CA THR A 72 7.81 -11.80 -27.19
C THR A 72 7.22 -10.40 -27.36
N VAL A 73 7.02 -9.69 -26.26
CA VAL A 73 6.68 -8.25 -26.28
C VAL A 73 7.99 -7.46 -26.20
N GLY A 74 8.25 -6.64 -27.22
CA GLY A 74 9.46 -5.84 -27.30
C GLY A 74 10.69 -6.64 -27.75
N GLN A 75 11.87 -6.19 -27.34
CA GLN A 75 13.15 -6.80 -27.69
C GLN A 75 13.78 -7.42 -26.43
N ALA A 76 14.08 -8.72 -26.47
CA ALA A 76 14.85 -9.36 -25.42
C ALA A 76 16.33 -8.97 -25.52
N VAL A 77 16.92 -8.60 -24.39
CA VAL A 77 18.37 -8.41 -24.25
C VAL A 77 18.92 -9.48 -23.29
N PRO A 78 20.17 -9.94 -23.47
CA PRO A 78 20.82 -10.87 -22.56
C PRO A 78 20.74 -10.40 -21.10
N ASP A 79 20.40 -11.30 -20.19
CA ASP A 79 20.50 -11.04 -18.75
C ASP A 79 21.98 -10.82 -18.38
N GLU A 80 22.25 -9.74 -17.65
CA GLU A 80 23.60 -9.37 -17.22
C GLU A 80 24.08 -10.18 -16.00
N GLY A 81 23.27 -11.12 -15.52
CA GLY A 81 23.67 -12.13 -14.54
C GLY A 81 22.85 -12.08 -13.25
N PRO A 82 23.28 -12.83 -12.21
CA PRO A 82 22.57 -12.86 -10.94
C PRO A 82 22.49 -11.46 -10.32
N ALA A 83 21.44 -11.23 -9.53
CA ALA A 83 21.24 -9.99 -8.79
C ALA A 83 22.47 -9.66 -7.94
N THR A 84 23.27 -8.70 -8.41
CA THR A 84 24.47 -8.25 -7.70
C THR A 84 24.10 -6.99 -6.94
N HIS A 85 23.88 -7.13 -5.63
CA HIS A 85 23.61 -6.00 -4.77
C HIS A 85 24.90 -5.19 -4.55
N VAL A 86 24.85 -3.90 -4.88
CA VAL A 86 25.96 -2.96 -4.69
C VAL A 86 25.56 -1.84 -3.73
N ASP A 87 26.56 -1.23 -3.10
CA ASP A 87 26.35 -0.09 -2.20
C ASP A 87 25.87 1.14 -2.99
N PRO A 88 24.95 1.97 -2.44
CA PRO A 88 24.50 3.21 -3.07
C PRO A 88 25.59 4.22 -3.45
N SER A 89 26.79 4.12 -2.86
CA SER A 89 27.98 4.90 -3.25
C SER A 89 28.60 4.44 -4.57
N THR A 90 28.28 3.23 -5.04
CA THR A 90 28.73 2.70 -6.32
C THR A 90 27.81 3.22 -7.42
N THR A 91 28.38 3.65 -8.55
CA THR A 91 27.59 3.91 -9.76
C THR A 91 27.59 2.65 -10.63
N PRO A 92 26.47 1.91 -10.73
CA PRO A 92 26.41 0.72 -11.56
C PRO A 92 26.62 1.05 -13.03
N THR A 93 27.17 0.09 -13.76
CA THR A 93 27.28 0.15 -15.22
C THR A 93 26.61 -1.06 -15.82
N TYR A 94 25.91 -0.85 -16.94
CA TYR A 94 25.15 -1.87 -17.64
C TYR A 94 25.64 -2.02 -19.07
N LYS A 95 25.44 -3.21 -19.64
CA LYS A 95 25.69 -3.51 -21.06
C LYS A 95 24.57 -2.96 -21.95
N PHE A 96 23.35 -2.87 -21.43
CA PHE A 96 22.19 -2.35 -22.16
C PHE A 96 21.56 -1.14 -21.45
N TYR A 97 21.11 -0.17 -22.23
CA TYR A 97 20.42 1.02 -21.73
C TYR A 97 19.10 1.24 -22.50
N PRO A 98 17.97 1.46 -21.80
CA PRO A 98 17.84 1.41 -20.34
C PRO A 98 18.07 0.00 -19.75
N PRO A 99 18.59 -0.11 -18.53
CA PRO A 99 18.94 -1.40 -17.96
C PRO A 99 17.70 -2.21 -17.57
N THR A 100 17.74 -3.50 -17.89
CA THR A 100 16.71 -4.50 -17.54
C THR A 100 17.18 -5.47 -16.45
N SER A 101 18.50 -5.56 -16.23
CA SER A 101 19.16 -6.47 -15.30
C SER A 101 20.54 -5.91 -14.91
N GLY A 102 21.32 -6.64 -14.10
CA GLY A 102 22.67 -6.23 -13.68
C GLY A 102 22.74 -5.71 -12.24
N PRO A 103 23.86 -5.09 -11.84
CA PRO A 103 24.08 -4.62 -10.48
C PRO A 103 23.08 -3.55 -10.05
N HIS A 104 22.60 -3.61 -8.82
CA HIS A 104 21.57 -2.68 -8.31
C HIS A 104 21.64 -2.55 -6.79
N TYR A 105 20.94 -1.57 -6.24
CA TYR A 105 21.03 -1.26 -4.82
C TYR A 105 20.08 -2.13 -4.00
N ASN A 106 20.45 -2.50 -2.78
CA ASN A 106 19.55 -3.17 -1.83
C ASN A 106 19.79 -2.61 -0.43
N VAL A 107 19.14 -1.47 -0.16
CA VAL A 107 19.26 -0.76 1.11
C VAL A 107 17.88 -0.26 1.51
N GLN A 108 17.47 -0.59 2.73
CA GLN A 108 16.16 -0.20 3.26
C GLN A 108 15.95 1.31 3.16
N GLY A 109 14.81 1.72 2.62
CA GLY A 109 14.49 3.14 2.39
C GLY A 109 15.11 3.74 1.13
N TYR A 110 15.95 2.98 0.40
CA TYR A 110 16.61 3.43 -0.83
C TYR A 110 16.23 2.57 -2.05
N ALA A 111 16.24 1.24 -1.90
CA ALA A 111 15.81 0.28 -2.91
C ALA A 111 15.42 -1.07 -2.25
N PRO A 112 14.37 -1.77 -2.70
CA PRO A 112 13.45 -1.40 -3.78
C PRO A 112 12.64 -0.15 -3.44
N VAL A 113 12.24 0.60 -4.47
CA VAL A 113 11.44 1.81 -4.29
C VAL A 113 9.94 1.51 -4.32
N PRO A 114 9.08 2.39 -3.77
CA PRO A 114 7.64 2.22 -3.86
C PRO A 114 7.14 2.18 -5.32
N TRP A 115 6.14 1.35 -5.60
CA TRP A 115 5.48 1.21 -6.91
C TRP A 115 4.63 2.44 -7.24
N LYS A 116 5.29 3.49 -7.70
CA LYS A 116 4.68 4.78 -8.06
C LYS A 116 5.59 5.56 -9.00
N THR A 117 5.15 6.75 -9.38
CA THR A 117 6.00 7.73 -10.05
C THR A 117 6.94 8.39 -9.06
N ILE A 118 8.21 8.43 -9.44
CA ILE A 118 9.28 9.07 -8.69
C ILE A 118 10.17 9.80 -9.70
N ASP A 119 10.33 11.11 -9.53
CA ASP A 119 10.97 11.96 -10.55
C ASP A 119 12.51 11.88 -10.55
N THR A 120 13.11 11.21 -9.57
CA THR A 120 14.56 11.25 -9.31
C THR A 120 15.17 9.86 -9.18
N LEU A 121 14.55 8.82 -9.76
CA LEU A 121 15.13 7.47 -9.67
C LEU A 121 16.40 7.37 -10.51
N VAL A 122 17.37 6.67 -9.94
CA VAL A 122 18.59 6.25 -10.64
C VAL A 122 18.51 4.77 -11.01
N GLU A 123 19.35 4.35 -11.97
CA GLU A 123 19.33 3.01 -12.57
C GLU A 123 19.29 1.87 -11.54
N GLY A 124 20.22 1.89 -10.58
CA GLY A 124 20.29 0.85 -9.54
C GLY A 124 19.06 0.78 -8.62
N GLN A 125 18.19 1.80 -8.58
CA GLN A 125 16.94 1.73 -7.80
C GLN A 125 15.86 0.98 -8.56
N PHE A 126 15.56 1.39 -9.79
CA PHE A 126 14.48 0.74 -10.55
C PHE A 126 14.89 -0.65 -11.04
N VAL A 127 16.18 -0.95 -11.26
CA VAL A 127 16.65 -2.30 -11.60
C VAL A 127 16.35 -3.30 -10.47
N HIS A 128 16.43 -2.89 -9.20
CA HIS A 128 15.96 -3.73 -8.09
C HIS A 128 14.47 -4.03 -8.24
N ASN A 129 13.64 -3.03 -8.53
CA ASN A 129 12.21 -3.27 -8.78
C ASN A 129 11.98 -4.25 -9.96
N LEU A 130 12.80 -4.22 -11.00
CA LEU A 130 12.71 -5.19 -12.10
C LEU A 130 13.00 -6.62 -11.62
N GLU A 131 13.98 -6.82 -10.73
CA GLU A 131 14.26 -8.13 -10.10
C GLU A 131 13.04 -8.73 -9.41
N HIS A 132 12.17 -7.89 -8.83
CA HIS A 132 10.94 -8.32 -8.15
C HIS A 132 9.74 -8.50 -9.11
N GLY A 133 10.01 -8.59 -10.41
CA GLY A 133 9.01 -8.75 -11.47
C GLY A 133 8.24 -7.47 -11.77
N GLY A 134 8.84 -6.31 -11.49
CA GLY A 134 8.27 -5.01 -11.80
C GLY A 134 8.48 -4.59 -13.26
N ILE A 135 7.75 -3.55 -13.64
CA ILE A 135 7.95 -2.80 -14.90
C ILE A 135 8.38 -1.39 -14.55
N ALA A 136 9.43 -0.88 -15.20
CA ALA A 136 9.75 0.54 -15.16
C ALA A 136 9.29 1.21 -16.44
N ILE A 137 8.44 2.24 -16.29
CA ILE A 137 8.07 3.17 -17.34
C ILE A 137 9.08 4.31 -17.31
N LEU A 138 9.93 4.32 -18.32
CA LEU A 138 10.98 5.32 -18.49
C LEU A 138 10.52 6.29 -19.57
N TYR A 139 10.56 7.58 -19.29
CA TYR A 139 10.12 8.59 -20.25
C TYR A 139 11.20 9.64 -20.49
N ASN A 140 11.52 9.85 -21.77
CA ASN A 140 12.44 10.87 -22.24
C ASN A 140 11.63 12.14 -22.54
N CYS A 141 11.86 13.15 -21.70
CA CYS A 141 11.02 14.32 -21.60
C CYS A 141 11.90 15.58 -21.66
N PRO A 142 12.18 16.13 -22.86
CA PRO A 142 12.78 17.45 -22.96
C PRO A 142 11.77 18.49 -22.43
N SER A 143 12.24 19.51 -21.71
CA SER A 143 11.40 20.53 -21.04
C SER A 143 10.32 21.14 -21.95
N GLY A 144 9.15 21.47 -21.41
CA GLY A 144 8.06 22.17 -22.11
C GLY A 144 6.67 21.56 -21.89
N ASN A 145 5.66 22.07 -22.61
CA ASN A 145 4.26 21.63 -22.49
C ASN A 145 4.05 20.17 -22.89
N ASP A 146 4.71 19.72 -23.95
CA ASP A 146 4.66 18.32 -24.42
C ASP A 146 5.11 17.34 -23.33
N CYS A 147 6.11 17.74 -22.55
CA CYS A 147 6.63 16.93 -21.46
C CYS A 147 5.63 16.80 -20.31
N SER A 148 4.98 17.92 -19.95
CA SER A 148 3.96 17.93 -18.90
C SER A 148 2.76 17.06 -19.28
N THR A 149 2.30 17.16 -20.54
CA THR A 149 1.22 16.32 -21.06
C THR A 149 1.57 14.83 -21.02
N LEU A 150 2.76 14.46 -21.52
CA LEU A 150 3.22 13.07 -21.50
C LEU A 150 3.31 12.52 -20.07
N LYS A 151 3.95 13.28 -19.17
CA LYS A 151 4.08 12.91 -17.75
C LYS A 151 2.70 12.70 -17.12
N ASN A 152 1.75 13.60 -17.34
CA ASN A 152 0.40 13.50 -16.78
C ASN A 152 -0.36 12.28 -17.31
N GLN A 153 -0.25 11.98 -18.60
CA GLN A 153 -0.88 10.80 -19.20
C GLN A 153 -0.31 9.50 -18.61
N LEU A 154 1.01 9.39 -18.52
CA LEU A 154 1.67 8.22 -17.93
C LEU A 154 1.39 8.09 -16.42
N GLN A 155 1.37 9.21 -15.70
CA GLN A 155 0.98 9.25 -14.28
C GLN A 155 -0.44 8.71 -14.10
N ASN A 156 -1.38 9.16 -14.93
CA ASN A 156 -2.75 8.68 -14.90
C ASN A 156 -2.82 7.17 -15.19
N TYR A 157 -2.03 6.68 -16.15
CA TYR A 157 -1.94 5.26 -16.42
C TYR A 157 -1.46 4.48 -15.18
N VAL A 158 -0.34 4.87 -14.58
CA VAL A 158 0.24 4.19 -13.41
C VAL A 158 -0.71 4.22 -12.21
N THR A 159 -1.37 5.35 -11.95
CA THR A 159 -2.22 5.49 -10.76
C THR A 159 -3.58 4.82 -10.94
N ASN A 160 -4.22 5.01 -12.10
CA ASN A 160 -5.65 4.72 -12.25
C ASN A 160 -5.96 3.55 -13.18
N LEU A 161 -5.10 3.27 -14.17
CA LEU A 161 -5.44 2.35 -15.26
C LEU A 161 -4.63 1.05 -15.23
N ALA A 162 -3.40 1.07 -14.71
CA ALA A 162 -2.51 -0.07 -14.77
C ALA A 162 -3.15 -1.33 -14.15
N PRO A 163 -3.10 -2.48 -14.84
CA PRO A 163 -3.64 -3.73 -14.31
C PRO A 163 -2.82 -4.18 -13.09
N ALA A 164 -3.52 -4.74 -12.10
CA ALA A 164 -2.85 -5.49 -11.06
C ALA A 164 -2.33 -6.82 -11.63
N GLU A 165 -1.13 -7.24 -11.25
CA GLU A 165 -0.65 -8.57 -11.61
C GLU A 165 -1.41 -9.66 -10.82
N PRO A 166 -1.63 -10.84 -11.41
CA PRO A 166 -2.55 -11.84 -10.86
C PRO A 166 -1.99 -12.63 -9.67
N GLN A 167 -0.68 -12.63 -9.42
CA GLN A 167 -0.04 -13.41 -8.36
C GLN A 167 -0.23 -12.77 -6.99
N PHE A 168 -0.07 -11.45 -6.86
CA PHE A 168 -0.25 -10.73 -5.59
C PHE A 168 -1.36 -9.67 -5.61
N GLY A 169 -2.02 -9.47 -6.75
CA GLY A 169 -3.07 -8.46 -6.88
C GLY A 169 -2.54 -7.03 -6.76
N LYS A 170 -1.27 -6.80 -7.10
CA LYS A 170 -0.61 -5.48 -6.96
C LYS A 170 -0.27 -4.87 -8.32
N VAL A 171 -0.26 -3.54 -8.40
CA VAL A 171 0.36 -2.85 -9.53
C VAL A 171 1.86 -2.73 -9.22
N LYS A 172 2.69 -3.41 -10.02
CA LYS A 172 4.16 -3.41 -9.87
C LYS A 172 4.82 -2.54 -10.93
N ILE A 173 4.47 -1.25 -10.93
CA ILE A 173 5.01 -0.28 -11.89
C ILE A 173 5.73 0.84 -11.14
N VAL A 174 6.94 1.17 -11.60
CA VAL A 174 7.62 2.42 -11.25
C VAL A 174 7.71 3.30 -12.49
N MET A 175 7.67 4.61 -12.31
CA MET A 175 7.80 5.56 -13.41
C MET A 175 8.78 6.66 -13.06
N THR A 176 9.71 6.97 -13.95
CA THR A 176 10.74 8.00 -13.75
C THR A 176 11.18 8.62 -15.07
N PRO A 177 11.54 9.91 -15.09
CA PRO A 177 12.22 10.47 -16.25
C PRO A 177 13.56 9.78 -16.45
N TYR A 178 13.91 9.50 -17.71
CA TYR A 178 15.17 8.83 -18.06
C TYR A 178 15.47 9.06 -19.55
N THR A 179 16.75 9.19 -19.91
CA THR A 179 17.14 9.55 -21.29
C THR A 179 18.29 8.73 -21.84
N ARG A 180 19.17 8.21 -20.99
CA ARG A 180 20.40 7.53 -21.41
C ARG A 180 20.09 6.24 -22.20
N GLY A 181 20.52 6.20 -23.45
CA GLY A 181 20.28 5.06 -24.36
C GLY A 181 18.86 5.01 -24.94
N MET A 182 17.95 5.91 -24.57
CA MET A 182 16.59 5.94 -25.12
C MET A 182 16.55 6.57 -26.51
N GLN A 183 16.04 5.81 -27.48
CA GLN A 183 15.79 6.28 -28.86
C GLN A 183 14.33 6.75 -29.07
N LYS A 184 13.45 6.48 -28.10
CA LYS A 184 12.01 6.79 -28.14
C LYS A 184 11.63 7.65 -26.93
N LYS A 185 10.46 8.31 -26.98
CA LYS A 185 9.94 9.12 -25.87
C LYS A 185 9.57 8.29 -24.63
N ILE A 186 9.20 7.03 -24.82
CA ILE A 186 8.85 6.10 -23.74
C ILE A 186 9.60 4.79 -23.98
N ALA A 187 10.11 4.19 -22.92
CA ALA A 187 10.58 2.82 -22.87
C ALA A 187 9.88 2.08 -21.72
N LEU A 188 9.48 0.84 -21.98
CA LEU A 188 9.01 -0.09 -20.95
C LEU A 188 10.12 -1.12 -20.77
N VAL A 189 10.66 -1.21 -19.57
CA VAL A 189 11.66 -2.23 -19.22
C VAL A 189 11.13 -3.14 -18.14
N SER A 190 11.42 -4.43 -18.29
CA SER A 190 11.04 -5.48 -17.37
C SER A 190 12.14 -6.54 -17.33
N ARG A 191 12.15 -7.33 -16.24
CA ARG A 191 12.96 -8.53 -16.14
C ARG A 191 12.01 -9.73 -15.99
N PRO A 192 11.97 -10.65 -16.95
CA PRO A 192 11.28 -11.91 -16.75
C PRO A 192 11.91 -12.61 -15.53
N ARG A 193 11.08 -13.11 -14.61
CA ARG A 193 11.58 -13.99 -13.56
C ARG A 193 12.12 -15.24 -14.25
N ALA A 194 13.37 -15.60 -14.01
CA ALA A 194 13.89 -16.91 -14.40
C ALA A 194 13.00 -17.96 -13.72
N LEU A 195 12.33 -18.78 -14.54
CA LEU A 195 11.58 -19.95 -14.09
C LEU A 195 12.54 -21.01 -13.55
#